data_AF-A0A8K0J820-F1
#
_entry.id   AF-A0A8K0J820-F1
#
_cell.length_a   1.000
_cell.length_b   1.000
_cell.length_c   1.000
_cell.angle_alpha   90.00
_cell.angle_beta   90.00
_cell.angle_gamma   90.00
#
_symmetry.space_group_name_H-M   'P 1'
#
loop_
_entity.id
_entity.type
_entity.pdbx_description
1 polymer ?
#
loop_
_entity_poly.entity_id
_entity_poly.type
_entity_poly.pdbx_seq_one_letter_code
_entity_poly.pdbx_strand_id
1 'polypeptide(L)'
;MNSRGNVELRRLSSKDDLKHGLFDTLFVLENYPNMDTWNRLRNEQLLKCTITGAAEKLSCPFAIIAREQKEKEGGGCHLTICYAREPFTDDTIRVLLHAARDILHNIARNWRTLIRDIEYLSMEQVQQLDRCNATDDEYPSGTLHSVFEIEAQRRPDKVAVIYEDKRLTYREVNGRADALAFYLLGRVAIEPNKLVALVMDLITL
;
A
#
# COMPACT_ATOMS: atom_id res chain seq x y z
N MET A 1 27.73 -11.27 -36.82
CA MET A 1 26.34 -11.11 -37.29
C MET A 1 25.40 -11.63 -36.20
N ASN A 2 24.92 -10.74 -35.33
CA ASN A 2 23.79 -11.02 -34.43
C ASN A 2 22.64 -10.09 -34.84
N SER A 3 21.78 -10.58 -35.73
CA SER A 3 20.66 -9.85 -36.33
C SER A 3 19.34 -10.16 -35.63
N ARG A 4 19.33 -10.11 -34.29
CA ARG A 4 18.09 -10.20 -33.50
C ARG A 4 18.04 -9.05 -32.51
N GLY A 5 17.19 -8.06 -32.81
CA GLY A 5 16.59 -7.23 -31.76
C GLY A 5 16.83 -5.72 -31.78
N ASN A 6 17.15 -5.07 -32.90
CA ASN A 6 16.97 -3.61 -32.99
C ASN A 6 15.52 -3.30 -33.40
N VAL A 7 14.60 -3.33 -32.45
CA VAL A 7 13.32 -2.64 -32.61
C VAL A 7 13.55 -1.21 -32.18
N GLU A 8 13.53 -0.27 -33.13
CA GLU A 8 13.51 1.15 -32.81
C GLU A 8 12.26 1.43 -31.96
N LEU A 9 12.44 1.79 -30.69
CA LEU A 9 11.35 2.11 -29.74
C LEU A 9 10.39 3.16 -30.32
N ARG A 10 10.91 4.05 -31.18
CA ARG A 10 10.14 5.05 -31.92
C ARG A 10 9.06 4.45 -32.85
N ARG A 11 9.26 3.24 -33.38
CA ARG A 11 8.27 2.56 -34.25
C ARG A 11 7.09 2.00 -33.48
N LEU A 12 7.32 1.54 -32.24
CA LEU A 12 6.26 1.03 -31.37
C LEU A 12 5.35 2.15 -30.82
N SER A 13 5.87 3.38 -30.72
CA SER A 13 5.11 4.55 -30.25
C SER A 13 4.28 5.24 -31.35
N SER A 14 4.38 4.78 -32.61
CA SER A 14 3.74 5.43 -33.78
C SER A 14 2.35 4.89 -34.14
N LYS A 15 1.86 3.87 -33.44
CA LYS A 15 0.44 3.45 -33.55
C LYS A 15 -0.38 4.28 -32.56
N ASP A 16 -1.22 5.14 -33.12
CA ASP A 16 -2.09 6.19 -32.54
C ASP A 16 -3.01 5.83 -31.35
N ASP A 17 -2.77 4.74 -30.60
CA ASP A 17 -3.63 4.32 -29.47
C ASP A 17 -2.96 4.38 -28.09
N LEU A 18 -1.65 4.69 -28.01
CA LEU A 18 -0.93 4.73 -26.74
C LEU A 18 -0.80 6.17 -26.21
N LYS A 19 -1.85 6.66 -25.54
CA LYS A 19 -1.79 7.91 -24.74
C LYS A 19 -0.77 7.85 -23.59
N HIS A 20 -0.28 6.66 -23.27
CA HIS A 20 0.76 6.38 -22.28
C HIS A 20 1.94 5.72 -22.99
N GLY A 21 3.18 6.07 -22.62
CA GLY A 21 4.38 5.45 -23.19
C GLY A 21 4.36 3.92 -23.02
N LEU A 22 5.10 3.20 -23.86
CA LEU A 22 5.17 1.73 -23.80
C LEU A 22 5.76 1.20 -22.47
N PHE A 23 6.57 2.03 -21.83
CA PHE A 23 7.24 1.72 -20.57
C PHE A 23 7.34 3.01 -19.74
N ASP A 24 7.10 2.89 -18.43
CA ASP A 24 7.26 3.98 -17.47
C ASP A 24 8.59 3.90 -16.70
N THR A 25 9.28 2.75 -16.80
CA THR A 25 10.54 2.46 -16.11
C THR A 25 11.64 2.11 -17.11
N LEU A 26 12.79 2.79 -17.01
CA LEU A 26 14.01 2.47 -17.76
C LEU A 26 15.06 1.84 -16.84
N PHE A 27 15.68 0.74 -17.25
CA PHE A 27 16.85 0.17 -16.58
C PHE A 27 18.06 0.20 -17.51
N VAL A 28 19.14 0.85 -17.08
CA VAL A 28 20.39 0.97 -17.82
C VAL A 28 21.51 0.29 -17.04
N LEU A 29 22.22 -0.64 -17.67
CA LEU A 29 23.43 -1.25 -17.12
C LEU A 29 24.64 -0.77 -17.92
N GLU A 30 25.51 -0.01 -17.28
CA GLU A 30 26.76 0.47 -17.85
C GLU A 30 27.93 -0.38 -17.30
N ASN A 31 28.43 -1.29 -18.14
CA ASN A 31 29.58 -2.13 -17.85
C ASN A 31 30.74 -1.77 -18.80
N TYR A 32 31.29 -0.57 -18.63
CA TYR A 32 32.49 -0.15 -19.35
C TYR A 32 33.69 -0.15 -18.39
N PRO A 33 34.85 -0.72 -18.78
CA PRO A 33 36.07 -0.54 -18.01
C PRO A 33 36.42 0.95 -18.02
N ASN A 34 36.45 1.58 -16.83
CA ASN A 34 36.95 2.94 -16.66
C ASN A 34 38.36 3.03 -17.27
N MET A 35 38.50 3.62 -18.46
CA MET A 35 39.80 3.94 -19.09
C MET A 35 40.42 5.23 -18.53
N ASP A 36 39.97 5.69 -17.36
CA ASP A 36 40.40 6.95 -16.74
C ASP A 36 41.42 6.72 -15.62
N THR A 37 42.60 6.20 -15.96
CA THR A 37 43.77 6.28 -15.06
C THR A 37 44.67 7.49 -15.32
N TRP A 38 44.38 8.36 -16.30
CA TRP A 38 45.33 9.42 -16.68
C TRP A 38 44.91 10.88 -16.44
N ASN A 39 43.66 11.21 -16.06
CA ASN A 39 43.23 12.62 -15.91
C ASN A 39 42.56 13.02 -14.57
N ARG A 40 42.57 12.17 -13.53
CA ARG A 40 42.02 12.51 -12.19
C ARG A 40 43.04 13.06 -11.20
N LEU A 41 44.16 13.63 -11.65
CA LEU A 41 45.22 14.17 -10.78
C LEU A 41 45.21 15.69 -10.62
N ARG A 42 44.11 16.39 -10.91
CA ARG A 42 44.10 17.86 -10.75
C ARG A 42 42.83 18.52 -10.25
N ASN A 43 41.92 17.82 -9.57
CA ASN A 43 40.90 18.51 -8.76
C ASN A 43 40.55 17.68 -7.51
N GLU A 44 41.12 18.15 -6.38
CA GLU A 44 40.54 18.15 -5.03
C GLU A 44 40.30 16.76 -4.39
N GLN A 45 41.29 16.17 -3.71
CA GLN A 45 41.51 16.34 -2.25
C GLN A 45 40.22 16.53 -1.43
N LEU A 46 39.88 15.47 -0.67
CA LEU A 46 38.83 15.30 0.34
C LEU A 46 37.42 14.91 -0.16
N LEU A 47 37.01 13.69 0.21
CA LEU A 47 35.64 13.17 0.44
C LEU A 47 34.47 13.92 -0.23
N LYS A 48 33.64 13.21 -1.03
CA LYS A 48 32.19 13.49 -1.08
C LYS A 48 31.41 12.38 -1.78
N CYS A 49 30.59 11.68 -1.00
CA CYS A 49 29.44 10.95 -1.53
C CYS A 49 28.55 11.99 -2.23
N THR A 50 28.57 12.01 -3.55
CA THR A 50 27.86 13.02 -4.33
C THR A 50 26.66 12.35 -4.96
N ILE A 51 25.48 12.53 -4.34
CA ILE A 51 24.20 12.23 -5.00
C ILE A 51 24.05 13.26 -6.11
N THR A 52 24.56 12.92 -7.28
CA THR A 52 24.44 13.77 -8.47
C THR A 52 23.18 13.31 -9.18
N GLY A 53 22.07 14.03 -8.96
CA GLY A 53 20.90 13.94 -9.81
C GLY A 53 21.29 14.43 -11.20
N ALA A 54 21.76 13.53 -12.06
CA ALA A 54 21.97 13.83 -13.46
C ALA A 54 20.60 13.89 -14.13
N ALA A 55 20.13 15.11 -14.39
CA ALA A 55 19.00 15.35 -15.28
C ALA A 55 19.46 15.15 -16.73
N GLU A 56 19.83 13.92 -17.09
CA GLU A 56 19.56 13.50 -18.46
C GLU A 56 18.04 13.49 -18.59
N LYS A 57 17.52 14.12 -19.66
CA LYS A 57 16.08 14.18 -19.94
C LYS A 57 15.63 12.79 -20.37
N LEU A 58 15.60 11.86 -19.42
CA LEU A 58 15.10 10.52 -19.61
C LEU A 58 13.60 10.67 -19.87
N SER A 59 13.15 10.13 -21.00
CA SER A 59 11.75 10.21 -21.41
C SER A 59 10.81 9.40 -20.50
N CYS A 60 11.35 8.69 -19.50
CA CYS A 60 10.62 7.86 -18.55
C CYS A 60 10.53 8.57 -17.19
N PRO A 61 9.37 8.51 -16.51
CA PRO A 61 9.20 9.10 -15.18
C PRO A 61 10.03 8.41 -14.09
N PHE A 62 10.55 7.22 -14.35
CA PHE A 62 11.42 6.49 -13.44
C PHE A 62 12.54 5.77 -14.21
N ALA A 63 13.78 5.90 -13.76
CA ALA A 63 14.92 5.23 -14.37
C ALA A 63 15.94 4.80 -13.32
N ILE A 64 16.52 3.62 -13.52
CA ILE A 64 17.59 3.07 -12.69
C ILE A 64 18.82 2.87 -13.59
N ILE A 65 19.95 3.41 -13.15
CA ILE A 65 21.25 3.26 -13.82
C ILE A 65 22.17 2.50 -12.88
N ALA A 66 22.67 1.35 -13.34
CA ALA A 66 23.62 0.50 -12.62
C ALA A 66 25.00 0.62 -13.26
N ARG A 67 26.02 0.95 -12.47
CA ARG A 67 27.41 1.10 -12.89
C ARG A 67 28.32 0.19 -12.09
N GLU A 68 29.20 -0.54 -12.76
CA GLU A 68 30.27 -1.28 -12.07
C GLU A 68 31.34 -0.30 -11.56
N GLN A 69 31.64 -0.37 -10.27
CA GLN A 69 32.72 0.38 -9.64
C GLN A 69 33.85 -0.57 -9.30
N LYS A 70 35.02 -0.36 -9.90
CA LYS A 70 36.25 -1.06 -9.51
C LYS A 70 36.94 -0.28 -8.41
N GLU A 71 37.05 -0.86 -7.22
CA GLU A 71 37.87 -0.33 -6.13
C GLU A 71 39.20 -1.08 -6.06
N LYS A 72 40.16 -0.51 -5.31
CA LYS A 72 41.50 -1.10 -5.18
C LYS A 72 41.48 -2.47 -4.50
N GLU A 73 40.47 -2.74 -3.69
CA GLU A 73 40.24 -4.02 -2.99
C GLU A 73 38.75 -4.37 -3.04
N GLY A 74 38.29 -4.88 -4.19
CA GLY A 74 36.91 -5.36 -4.39
C GLY A 74 36.16 -4.64 -5.51
N GLY A 75 35.15 -5.33 -6.04
CA GLY A 75 34.18 -4.76 -7.00
C GLY A 75 32.92 -4.31 -6.27
N GLY A 76 32.31 -3.22 -6.76
CA GLY A 76 31.04 -2.69 -6.27
C GLY A 76 30.08 -2.38 -7.41
N CYS A 77 28.81 -2.16 -7.07
CA CYS A 77 27.80 -1.67 -8.01
C CYS A 77 27.24 -0.35 -7.46
N HIS A 78 27.27 0.69 -8.28
CA HIS A 78 26.64 1.97 -7.97
C HIS A 78 25.29 2.04 -8.69
N LEU A 79 24.21 2.22 -7.92
CA LEU A 79 22.85 2.39 -8.43
C LEU A 79 22.43 3.86 -8.30
N THR A 80 22.03 4.45 -9.42
CA THR A 80 21.46 5.80 -9.49
C THR A 80 20.00 5.70 -9.89
N ILE A 81 19.10 6.32 -9.14
CA ILE A 81 17.67 6.42 -9.50
C ILE A 81 17.38 7.85 -9.95
N CYS A 82 16.88 8.00 -11.16
CA CYS A 82 16.37 9.25 -11.71
C CYS A 82 14.84 9.16 -11.77
N TYR A 83 14.14 10.15 -11.23
CA TYR A 83 12.68 10.13 -11.16
C TYR A 83 12.07 11.51 -11.42
N ALA A 84 10.88 11.51 -11.99
CA ALA A 84 10.03 12.69 -12.09
C ALA A 84 9.40 13.00 -10.73
N ARG A 85 9.44 14.28 -10.32
CA ARG A 85 8.89 14.73 -9.03
C ARG A 85 7.36 14.79 -8.97
N GLU A 86 6.68 14.59 -10.09
CA GLU A 86 5.21 14.58 -10.15
C GLU A 86 4.62 13.33 -9.49
N PRO A 87 5.05 12.09 -9.82
CA PRO A 87 4.57 10.88 -9.15
C PRO A 87 5.36 10.46 -7.89
N PHE A 88 6.57 10.97 -7.67
CA PHE A 88 7.45 10.49 -6.59
C PHE A 88 7.97 11.61 -5.71
N THR A 89 7.92 11.38 -4.40
CA THR A 89 8.61 12.21 -3.40
C THR A 89 9.99 11.64 -3.10
N ASP A 90 10.89 12.51 -2.62
CA ASP A 90 12.23 12.09 -2.21
C ASP A 90 12.18 11.03 -1.09
N ASP A 91 11.16 11.06 -0.22
CA ASP A 91 10.95 10.04 0.83
C ASP A 91 10.55 8.69 0.25
N THR A 92 9.63 8.66 -0.72
CA THR A 92 9.24 7.42 -1.41
C THR A 92 10.44 6.78 -2.09
N ILE A 93 11.28 7.58 -2.76
CA ILE A 93 12.48 7.07 -3.44
C ILE A 93 13.52 6.58 -2.44
N ARG A 94 13.68 7.22 -1.28
CA ARG A 94 14.54 6.73 -0.19
C ARG A 94 14.09 5.35 0.28
N VAL A 95 12.79 5.15 0.51
CA VAL A 95 12.25 3.84 0.91
C VAL A 95 12.51 2.78 -0.16
N LEU A 96 12.28 3.10 -1.44
CA LEU A 96 12.56 2.19 -2.55
C LEU A 96 14.06 1.83 -2.66
N LEU A 97 14.96 2.79 -2.46
CA LEU A 97 16.41 2.56 -2.44
C LEU A 97 16.81 1.60 -1.32
N HIS A 98 16.25 1.78 -0.12
CA HIS A 98 16.51 0.89 1.01
C HIS A 98 15.99 -0.53 0.73
N ALA A 99 14.77 -0.68 0.23
CA ALA A 99 14.21 -1.97 -0.14
C ALA A 99 15.03 -2.67 -1.25
N ALA A 100 15.40 -1.95 -2.31
CA ALA A 100 16.22 -2.49 -3.39
C ALA A 100 17.59 -2.98 -2.88
N ARG A 101 18.22 -2.19 -2.01
CA ARG A 101 19.48 -2.57 -1.35
C ARG A 101 19.31 -3.85 -0.53
N ASP A 102 18.26 -3.96 0.26
CA ASP A 102 18.05 -5.10 1.16
C ASP A 102 17.73 -6.38 0.37
N ILE A 103 16.92 -6.27 -0.69
CA ILE A 103 16.67 -7.35 -1.65
C ILE A 103 17.99 -7.84 -2.29
N LEU A 104 18.81 -6.92 -2.80
CA LEU A 104 20.08 -7.28 -3.45
C LEU A 104 21.04 -7.96 -2.47
N HIS A 105 21.11 -7.51 -1.22
CA HIS A 105 21.88 -8.19 -0.18
C HIS A 105 21.35 -9.59 0.13
N ASN A 106 20.02 -9.77 0.20
CA ASN A 106 19.40 -11.07 0.45
C ASN A 106 19.68 -12.06 -0.69
N ILE A 107 19.59 -11.61 -1.94
CA ILE A 107 19.94 -12.41 -3.12
C ILE A 107 21.43 -12.75 -3.12
N ALA A 108 22.31 -11.79 -2.82
CA ALA A 108 23.76 -12.01 -2.80
C ALA A 108 24.20 -13.00 -1.71
N ARG A 109 23.55 -12.98 -0.53
CA ARG A 109 23.81 -13.92 0.56
C ARG A 109 23.29 -15.33 0.27
N ASN A 110 22.13 -15.43 -0.37
CA ASN A 110 21.53 -16.72 -0.71
C ASN A 110 20.83 -16.67 -2.07
N TRP A 111 21.59 -16.93 -3.13
CA TRP A 111 21.10 -16.94 -4.51
C TRP A 111 20.11 -18.08 -4.81
N ARG A 112 19.93 -19.04 -3.89
CA ARG A 112 18.99 -20.16 -4.02
C ARG A 112 17.60 -19.85 -3.47
N THR A 113 17.42 -18.71 -2.80
CA THR A 113 16.10 -18.26 -2.32
C THR A 113 15.15 -18.14 -3.51
N LEU A 114 13.95 -18.71 -3.39
CA LEU A 114 12.94 -18.56 -4.43
C LEU A 114 12.48 -17.10 -4.47
N ILE A 115 12.18 -16.58 -5.66
CA ILE A 115 11.73 -15.18 -5.83
C ILE A 115 10.53 -14.85 -4.93
N ARG A 116 9.63 -15.82 -4.73
CA ARG A 116 8.43 -15.67 -3.89
C ARG A 116 8.73 -15.50 -2.39
N ASP A 117 9.91 -15.93 -1.94
CA ASP A 117 10.32 -15.92 -0.53
C ASP A 117 11.23 -14.73 -0.22
N ILE A 118 11.45 -13.82 -1.18
CA ILE A 118 12.25 -12.62 -0.96
C ILE A 118 11.41 -11.61 -0.17
N GLU A 119 11.79 -11.43 1.10
CA GLU A 119 11.26 -10.37 1.95
C GLU A 119 11.86 -9.02 1.53
N TYR A 120 10.99 -8.03 1.29
CA TYR A 120 11.36 -6.67 0.86
C TYR A 120 10.97 -5.60 1.87
N LEU A 121 10.24 -5.96 2.93
CA LEU A 121 9.93 -5.08 4.03
C LEU A 121 11.08 -5.10 5.03
N SER A 122 11.48 -3.93 5.51
CA SER A 122 12.40 -3.83 6.64
C SER A 122 11.69 -4.23 7.93
N MET A 123 12.45 -4.64 8.95
CA MET A 123 11.92 -4.92 10.28
C MET A 123 11.12 -3.73 10.87
N GLU A 124 11.54 -2.50 10.58
CA GLU A 124 10.84 -1.28 10.99
C GLU A 124 9.47 -1.15 10.32
N GLN A 125 9.38 -1.47 9.03
CA GLN A 125 8.12 -1.45 8.28
C GLN A 125 7.15 -2.53 8.77
N VAL A 126 7.65 -3.72 9.11
CA VAL A 126 6.84 -4.78 9.73
C VAL A 126 6.31 -4.30 11.09
N GLN A 127 7.15 -3.72 11.95
CA GLN A 127 6.71 -3.17 13.24
C GLN A 127 5.73 -2.00 13.09
N GLN A 128 5.86 -1.19 12.04
CA GLN A 128 4.87 -0.16 11.74
C GLN A 128 3.52 -0.76 11.36
N LEU A 129 3.52 -1.81 10.52
CA LEU A 129 2.31 -2.52 10.14
C LEU A 129 1.61 -3.15 11.35
N ASP A 130 2.38 -3.79 12.24
CA ASP A 130 1.85 -4.37 13.49
C ASP A 130 1.18 -3.31 14.37
N ARG A 131 1.81 -2.13 14.51
CA ARG A 131 1.22 -1.02 15.26
C ARG A 131 -0.04 -0.46 14.62
N CYS A 132 -0.09 -0.36 13.30
CA CYS A 132 -1.30 0.08 12.59
C CYS A 132 -2.45 -0.92 12.72
N ASN A 133 -2.14 -2.22 12.85
CA ASN A 133 -3.11 -3.29 12.98
C ASN A 133 -3.44 -3.65 14.44
N ALA A 134 -2.87 -2.95 15.43
CA ALA A 134 -3.17 -3.15 16.85
C ALA A 134 -4.55 -2.55 17.20
N THR A 135 -5.61 -3.10 16.62
CA THR A 135 -7.01 -2.68 16.80
C THR A 135 -7.81 -3.60 17.71
N ASP A 136 -7.14 -4.55 18.36
CA ASP A 136 -7.77 -5.43 19.34
C ASP A 136 -8.22 -4.59 20.55
N ASP A 137 -9.53 -4.66 20.81
CA ASP A 137 -10.17 -3.99 21.95
C ASP A 137 -11.22 -4.93 22.55
N GLU A 138 -11.50 -4.75 23.84
CA GLU A 138 -12.52 -5.54 24.53
C GLU A 138 -13.91 -5.03 24.18
N TYR A 139 -14.63 -5.80 23.36
CA TYR A 139 -16.03 -5.53 23.09
C TYR A 139 -16.93 -6.26 24.09
N PRO A 140 -18.07 -5.65 24.50
CA PRO A 140 -19.06 -6.32 25.32
C PRO A 140 -19.47 -7.65 24.69
N SER A 141 -19.40 -8.72 25.48
CA SER A 141 -19.88 -10.03 25.04
C SER A 141 -21.41 -10.02 24.97
N GLY A 142 -21.96 -10.52 23.86
CA GLY A 142 -23.41 -10.65 23.67
C GLY A 142 -23.90 -10.22 22.30
N THR A 143 -25.21 -10.21 22.15
CA THR A 143 -25.89 -9.75 20.94
C THR A 143 -26.22 -8.27 21.08
N LEU A 144 -26.44 -7.58 19.95
CA LEU A 144 -26.85 -6.18 19.97
C LEU A 144 -28.15 -5.97 20.80
N HIS A 145 -29.12 -6.88 20.67
CA HIS A 145 -30.37 -6.80 21.43
C HIS A 145 -30.16 -7.03 22.94
N SER A 146 -29.28 -7.95 23.35
CA SER A 146 -29.02 -8.15 24.79
C SER A 146 -28.37 -6.93 25.43
N VAL A 147 -27.46 -6.25 24.72
CA VAL A 147 -26.87 -4.99 25.18
C VAL A 147 -27.93 -3.88 25.29
N PHE A 148 -28.88 -3.84 24.34
CA PHE A 148 -30.00 -2.90 24.38
C PHE A 148 -30.95 -3.15 25.56
N GLU A 149 -31.31 -4.41 25.82
CA GLU A 149 -32.17 -4.81 26.94
C GLU A 149 -31.56 -4.42 28.30
N ILE A 150 -30.24 -4.59 28.46
CA ILE A 150 -29.51 -4.16 29.67
C ILE A 150 -29.66 -2.65 29.87
N GLU A 151 -29.47 -1.85 28.83
CA GLU A 151 -29.65 -0.39 28.93
C GLU A 151 -31.12 0.01 29.13
N ALA A 152 -32.07 -0.73 28.56
CA ALA A 152 -33.50 -0.49 28.77
C ALA A 152 -33.95 -0.77 30.20
N GLN A 153 -33.34 -1.75 30.87
CA GLN A 153 -33.56 -2.01 32.29
C GLN A 153 -32.88 -0.96 33.18
N ARG A 154 -31.66 -0.52 32.81
CA ARG A 154 -30.91 0.48 33.58
C ARG A 154 -31.51 1.88 33.52
N ARG A 155 -32.08 2.26 32.37
CA ARG A 155 -32.55 3.63 32.07
C ARG A 155 -33.92 3.62 31.37
N PRO A 156 -34.96 3.03 31.99
CA PRO A 156 -36.23 2.75 31.32
C PRO A 156 -36.95 4.01 30.82
N ASP A 157 -36.87 5.12 31.57
CA ASP A 157 -37.55 6.38 31.26
C ASP A 157 -36.72 7.34 30.38
N LYS A 158 -35.48 6.97 30.02
CA LYS A 158 -34.64 7.80 29.15
C LYS A 158 -35.14 7.70 27.71
N VAL A 159 -35.18 8.82 27.00
CA VAL A 159 -35.53 8.86 25.57
C VAL A 159 -34.47 8.12 24.75
N ALA A 160 -34.89 7.15 23.95
CA ALA A 160 -34.06 6.32 23.06
C ALA A 160 -34.22 6.71 21.59
N VAL A 161 -35.44 7.07 21.16
CA VAL A 161 -35.75 7.45 19.78
C VAL A 161 -36.55 8.75 19.79
N ILE A 162 -36.18 9.68 18.91
CA ILE A 162 -36.91 10.92 18.65
C ILE A 162 -37.23 10.96 17.16
N TYR A 163 -38.51 11.16 16.84
CA TYR A 163 -38.96 11.36 15.46
C TYR A 163 -40.10 12.39 15.47
N GLU A 164 -39.88 13.54 14.84
CA GLU A 164 -40.78 14.70 14.93
C GLU A 164 -41.16 15.00 16.40
N ASP A 165 -42.45 15.07 16.71
CA ASP A 165 -42.98 15.29 18.06
C ASP A 165 -43.05 14.00 18.90
N LYS A 166 -42.71 12.84 18.33
CA LYS A 166 -42.74 11.55 19.03
C LYS A 166 -41.41 11.30 19.73
N ARG A 167 -41.49 10.96 21.01
CA ARG A 167 -40.36 10.52 21.82
C ARG A 167 -40.69 9.16 22.39
N LEU A 168 -39.81 8.18 22.17
CA LEU A 168 -39.94 6.85 22.75
C LEU A 168 -38.80 6.64 23.73
N THR A 169 -39.17 6.20 24.93
CA THR A 169 -38.24 5.79 25.97
C THR A 169 -37.64 4.41 25.68
N TYR A 170 -36.50 4.08 26.30
CA TYR A 170 -35.92 2.74 26.14
C TYR A 170 -36.92 1.62 26.48
N ARG A 171 -37.71 1.78 27.54
CA ARG A 171 -38.75 0.81 27.92
C ARG A 171 -39.80 0.63 26.82
N GLU A 172 -40.24 1.72 26.20
CA GLU A 172 -41.25 1.65 25.13
C GLU A 172 -40.71 1.04 23.85
N VAL A 173 -39.45 1.34 23.50
CA VAL A 173 -38.79 0.71 22.34
C VAL A 173 -38.62 -0.78 22.57
N ASN A 174 -38.12 -1.20 23.74
CA ASN A 174 -37.94 -2.61 24.08
C ASN A 174 -39.28 -3.36 24.04
N GLY A 175 -40.32 -2.83 24.68
CA GLY A 175 -41.63 -3.47 24.69
C GLY A 175 -42.25 -3.62 23.29
N ARG A 176 -42.02 -2.66 22.38
CA ARG A 176 -42.46 -2.78 20.98
C ARG A 176 -41.65 -3.82 20.20
N ALA A 177 -40.34 -3.89 20.44
CA ALA A 177 -39.47 -4.90 19.84
C ALA A 177 -39.87 -6.32 20.30
N ASP A 178 -40.13 -6.50 21.60
CA ASP A 178 -40.58 -7.77 22.17
C ASP A 178 -41.92 -8.22 21.57
N ALA A 179 -42.88 -7.29 21.47
CA ALA A 179 -44.19 -7.58 20.86
C ALA A 179 -44.05 -8.01 19.39
N LEU A 180 -43.17 -7.36 18.63
CA LEU A 180 -42.88 -7.75 17.25
C LEU A 180 -42.20 -9.12 17.18
N ALA A 181 -41.25 -9.41 18.07
CA ALA A 181 -40.58 -10.70 18.15
C ALA A 181 -41.57 -11.85 18.42
N PHE A 182 -42.47 -11.68 19.39
CA PHE A 182 -43.52 -12.68 19.67
C PHE A 182 -44.49 -12.85 18.50
N TYR A 183 -44.89 -11.76 17.85
CA TYR A 183 -45.73 -11.84 16.65
C TYR A 183 -45.05 -12.64 15.54
N LEU A 184 -43.78 -12.38 15.28
CA LEU A 184 -43.01 -13.07 14.25
C LEU A 184 -42.84 -14.55 14.57
N LEU A 185 -42.49 -14.91 15.82
CA LEU A 185 -42.40 -16.31 16.26
C LEU A 185 -43.73 -17.06 16.16
N GLY A 186 -44.85 -16.38 16.41
CA GLY A 186 -46.18 -16.98 16.33
C GLY A 186 -46.74 -17.12 14.91
N ARG A 187 -46.26 -16.30 13.95
CA ARG A 187 -46.78 -16.27 12.57
C ARG A 187 -45.86 -16.92 11.56
N VAL A 188 -44.56 -16.95 11.85
CA VAL A 188 -43.52 -17.42 10.95
C VAL A 188 -42.58 -18.31 11.75
N ALA A 189 -42.22 -19.47 11.20
CA ALA A 189 -41.18 -20.32 11.79
C ALA A 189 -39.80 -19.66 11.58
N ILE A 190 -39.47 -18.63 12.38
CA ILE A 190 -38.17 -17.96 12.35
C ILE A 190 -37.16 -18.78 13.13
N GLU A 191 -35.98 -18.96 12.55
CA GLU A 191 -34.84 -19.65 13.12
C GLU A 191 -33.57 -18.81 12.90
N PRO A 192 -32.49 -19.03 13.68
CA PRO A 192 -31.22 -18.36 13.45
C PRO A 192 -30.75 -18.49 11.99
N ASN A 193 -30.14 -17.44 11.45
CA ASN A 193 -29.70 -17.33 10.05
C ASN A 193 -30.82 -17.31 8.98
N LYS A 194 -32.09 -17.19 9.38
CA LYS A 194 -33.19 -16.99 8.44
C LYS A 194 -33.26 -15.53 7.97
N LEU A 195 -33.48 -15.33 6.66
CA LEU A 195 -33.68 -14.01 6.08
C LEU A 195 -35.09 -13.49 6.37
N VAL A 196 -35.18 -12.24 6.83
CA VAL A 196 -36.42 -11.50 7.02
C VAL A 196 -36.32 -10.21 6.21
N ALA A 197 -37.16 -10.06 5.18
CA ALA A 197 -37.21 -8.85 4.38
C ALA A 197 -37.98 -7.75 5.12
N LEU A 198 -37.39 -6.55 5.20
CA LEU A 198 -38.05 -5.36 5.73
C LEU A 198 -38.40 -4.44 4.56
N VAL A 199 -39.70 -4.25 4.33
CA VAL A 199 -40.22 -3.23 3.41
C VAL A 199 -40.90 -2.19 4.26
N MET A 200 -40.28 -1.02 4.34
CA MET A 200 -40.77 0.12 5.10
C MET A 200 -40.63 1.35 4.22
N ASP A 201 -41.53 2.31 4.38
CA ASP A 201 -41.36 3.60 3.74
C ASP A 201 -40.13 4.30 4.32
N LEU A 202 -39.36 4.98 3.46
CA LEU A 202 -38.35 5.89 3.97
C LEU A 202 -39.07 7.02 4.68
N ILE A 203 -38.73 7.19 5.95
CA ILE A 203 -39.03 8.41 6.68
C ILE A 203 -38.34 9.56 5.93
N THR A 204 -39.11 10.37 5.21
CA THR A 204 -38.60 11.62 4.60
C THR A 204 -38.19 12.58 5.71
N LEU A 205 -36.88 12.81 5.82
CA LEU A 205 -36.24 13.81 6.70
C LEU A 205 -36.41 15.23 6.15
#